data_AF-A0A923YP86-F1
#
_entry.id   AF-A0A923YP86-F1
#
_cell.length_a   1.000
_cell.length_b   1.000
_cell.length_c   1.000
_cell.angle_alpha   90.00
_cell.angle_beta   90.00
_cell.angle_gamma   90.00
#
_symmetry.space_group_name_H-M   'P 1'
#
loop_
_entity.id
_entity.type
_entity.pdbx_description
1 polymer ?
#
loop_
_entity_poly.entity_id
_entity_poly.type
_entity_poly.pdbx_seq_one_letter_code
_entity_poly.pdbx_strand_id
1 'polypeptide(L)'
;MIQQLFKFLMICGIMLGLIFMVYTNLSKQRKDKSIIYLNLFVLFFTLNNLQITIADYDFVVLTFYERKLLLPFYVLIIPAFYTFVVHYLKAEQKIKSFVSISVVLFLSEFAVRVAFFSIDLGKNANYIVAKYAQIEEIVNLCYTIFLFLKVVYIFLNQSKLYENVASYDNMKWLKKFLIYGFLIIVLWVFAISFNLQQVISPNIPVYYP
;
A
#
# COMPACT_ATOMS: atom_id res chain seq x y z
N MET A 1 12.75 -20.84 10.35
CA MET A 1 12.35 -19.97 11.47
C MET A 1 11.90 -18.58 11.00
N ILE A 2 12.74 -17.79 10.33
CA ILE A 2 12.39 -16.42 9.88
C ILE A 2 11.21 -16.41 8.89
N GLN A 3 11.21 -17.26 7.87
CA GLN A 3 10.11 -17.36 6.90
C GLN A 3 8.76 -17.72 7.55
N GLN A 4 8.78 -18.62 8.55
CA GLN A 4 7.58 -19.00 9.29
C GLN A 4 7.06 -17.85 10.16
N LEU A 5 7.96 -17.03 10.73
CA LEU A 5 7.58 -15.82 11.44
C LEU A 5 6.89 -14.81 10.50
N PHE A 6 7.46 -14.57 9.31
CA PHE A 6 6.82 -13.70 8.32
C PHE A 6 5.47 -14.23 7.85
N LYS A 7 5.35 -15.53 7.57
CA LYS A 7 4.07 -16.18 7.24
C LYS A 7 3.03 -15.94 8.33
N PHE A 8 3.41 -16.16 9.58
CA PHE A 8 2.54 -15.94 10.74
C PHE A 8 2.11 -14.47 10.85
N LEU A 9 3.05 -13.52 10.77
CA LEU A 9 2.75 -12.09 10.84
C LEU A 9 1.78 -11.64 9.73
N MET A 10 1.97 -12.13 8.50
CA MET A 10 1.10 -11.82 7.37
C MET A 10 -0.33 -12.34 7.60
N ILE A 11 -0.48 -13.60 8.02
CA ILE A 11 -1.78 -14.21 8.32
C ILE A 11 -2.46 -13.47 9.48
N CYS A 12 -1.74 -13.16 10.55
CA CYS A 12 -2.27 -12.36 11.66
C CYS A 12 -2.73 -10.99 11.19
N GLY A 13 -1.95 -10.32 10.35
CA GLY A 13 -2.32 -9.02 9.76
C GLY A 13 -3.61 -9.09 8.96
N ILE A 14 -3.78 -10.14 8.12
CA ILE A 14 -4.99 -10.36 7.34
C ILE A 14 -6.20 -10.58 8.28
N MET A 15 -6.08 -11.46 9.27
CA MET A 15 -7.15 -11.75 10.22
C MET A 15 -7.56 -10.50 11.02
N LEU A 16 -6.59 -9.76 11.56
CA LEU A 16 -6.86 -8.52 12.29
C LEU A 16 -7.51 -7.45 11.39
N GLY A 17 -7.07 -7.34 10.13
CA GLY A 17 -7.67 -6.42 9.16
C GLY A 17 -9.13 -6.76 8.88
N LEU A 18 -9.46 -8.04 8.68
CA LEU A 18 -10.83 -8.50 8.48
C LEU A 18 -11.71 -8.24 9.72
N ILE A 19 -11.22 -8.60 10.92
CA ILE A 19 -11.94 -8.36 12.18
C ILE A 19 -12.19 -6.87 12.38
N PHE A 20 -11.19 -6.04 12.14
CA PHE A 20 -11.30 -4.58 12.24
C PHE A 20 -12.37 -4.05 11.29
N MET A 21 -12.36 -4.45 10.02
CA MET A 21 -13.37 -4.02 9.05
C MET A 21 -14.78 -4.46 9.42
N VAL A 22 -14.96 -5.68 9.94
CA VAL A 22 -16.29 -6.13 10.43
C VAL A 22 -16.74 -5.25 11.59
N TYR A 23 -15.87 -5.03 12.57
CA TYR A 23 -16.19 -4.22 13.75
C TYR A 23 -16.57 -2.78 13.39
N THR A 24 -15.78 -2.11 12.55
CA THR A 24 -16.05 -0.71 12.16
C THR A 24 -17.29 -0.56 11.30
N ASN A 25 -17.62 -1.52 10.44
CA ASN A 25 -18.85 -1.50 9.64
C ASN A 25 -20.12 -1.73 10.48
N LEU A 26 -20.00 -2.44 11.62
CA LEU A 26 -21.08 -2.59 12.60
C LEU A 26 -21.19 -1.40 13.56
N SER A 27 -20.19 -0.51 13.58
CA SER A 27 -20.18 0.65 14.47
C SER A 27 -21.22 1.72 14.09
N LYS A 28 -21.64 2.52 15.07
CA LYS A 28 -22.52 3.68 14.85
C LYS A 28 -21.91 4.73 13.91
N GLN A 29 -20.57 4.79 13.83
CA GLN A 29 -19.81 5.78 13.06
C GLN A 29 -19.48 5.31 11.64
N ARG A 30 -20.02 4.18 11.17
CA ARG A 30 -19.73 3.58 9.85
C ARG A 30 -19.88 4.52 8.63
N LYS A 31 -20.68 5.59 8.76
CA LYS A 31 -20.90 6.58 7.69
C LYS A 31 -19.95 7.78 7.77
N ASP A 32 -19.16 7.90 8.83
CA ASP A 32 -18.15 8.95 8.95
C ASP A 32 -17.08 8.74 7.87
N LYS A 33 -16.75 9.80 7.14
CA LYS A 33 -15.78 9.73 6.04
C LYS A 33 -14.43 9.24 6.54
N SER A 34 -13.98 9.65 7.73
CA SER A 34 -12.74 9.15 8.31
C SER A 34 -12.79 7.62 8.48
N ILE A 35 -13.86 7.06 9.02
CA ILE A 35 -14.03 5.61 9.18
C ILE A 35 -14.09 4.88 7.83
N ILE A 36 -14.77 5.46 6.83
CA ILE A 36 -14.82 4.88 5.48
C ILE A 36 -13.42 4.77 4.88
N TYR A 37 -12.63 5.85 4.91
CA TYR A 37 -11.27 5.85 4.35
C TYR A 37 -10.29 5.03 5.19
N LEU A 38 -10.49 4.94 6.51
CA LEU A 38 -9.74 4.04 7.36
C LEU A 38 -10.00 2.57 6.98
N ASN A 39 -11.28 2.22 6.73
CA ASN A 39 -11.64 0.90 6.25
C ASN A 39 -11.06 0.60 4.87
N LEU A 40 -11.04 1.57 3.95
CA LEU A 40 -10.38 1.39 2.65
C LEU A 40 -8.88 1.18 2.80
N PHE A 41 -8.21 1.95 3.67
CA PHE A 41 -6.79 1.76 3.98
C PHE A 41 -6.52 0.33 4.48
N VAL A 42 -7.31 -0.13 5.47
CA VAL A 42 -7.18 -1.50 6.02
C VAL A 42 -7.51 -2.56 4.97
N LEU A 43 -8.51 -2.34 4.12
CA LEU A 43 -8.88 -3.23 3.03
C LEU A 43 -7.72 -3.41 2.06
N PHE A 44 -7.15 -2.32 1.53
CA PHE A 44 -6.06 -2.40 0.55
C PHE A 44 -4.81 -3.03 1.14
N PHE A 45 -4.49 -2.72 2.40
CA PHE A 45 -3.39 -3.36 3.11
C PHE A 45 -3.63 -4.87 3.30
N THR A 46 -4.86 -5.25 3.65
CA THR A 46 -5.28 -6.65 3.81
C THR A 46 -5.21 -7.42 2.48
N LEU A 47 -5.70 -6.81 1.38
CA LEU A 47 -5.67 -7.42 0.05
C LEU A 47 -4.23 -7.60 -0.46
N ASN A 48 -3.36 -6.61 -0.23
CA ASN A 48 -1.93 -6.72 -0.56
C ASN A 48 -1.30 -7.90 0.17
N ASN A 49 -1.51 -8.00 1.49
CA ASN A 49 -0.96 -9.07 2.30
C ASN A 49 -1.55 -10.45 1.96
N LEU A 50 -2.84 -10.51 1.64
CA LEU A 50 -3.50 -11.73 1.22
C LEU A 50 -2.90 -12.25 -0.09
N GLN A 51 -2.73 -11.38 -1.08
CA GLN A 51 -2.12 -11.73 -2.37
C GLN A 51 -0.70 -12.28 -2.18
N ILE A 52 0.14 -11.58 -1.39
CA ILE A 52 1.51 -12.02 -1.10
C ILE A 52 1.49 -13.38 -0.39
N THR A 53 0.60 -13.54 0.59
CA THR A 53 0.51 -14.79 1.36
C THR A 53 0.17 -15.97 0.46
N ILE A 54 -0.79 -15.78 -0.46
CA ILE A 54 -1.20 -16.80 -1.42
C ILE A 54 -0.05 -17.12 -2.40
N ALA A 55 0.67 -16.11 -2.87
CA ALA A 55 1.75 -16.25 -3.85
C ALA A 55 3.00 -16.97 -3.30
N ASP A 56 3.35 -16.76 -2.02
CA ASP A 56 4.67 -17.11 -1.49
C ASP A 56 4.71 -18.24 -0.47
N TYR A 57 3.56 -18.65 0.08
CA TYR A 57 3.53 -19.65 1.15
C TYR A 57 2.82 -20.94 0.75
N ASP A 58 3.12 -21.41 -0.46
CA ASP A 58 2.72 -22.70 -1.06
C ASP A 58 1.21 -22.89 -1.30
N PHE A 59 0.42 -21.80 -1.28
CA PHE A 59 -0.99 -21.89 -1.64
C PHE A 59 -1.19 -21.98 -3.16
N VAL A 60 -0.35 -21.28 -3.94
CA VAL A 60 -0.36 -21.31 -5.40
C VAL A 60 1.08 -21.32 -5.93
N VAL A 61 1.38 -22.22 -6.87
CA VAL A 61 2.67 -22.25 -7.56
C VAL A 61 2.64 -21.27 -8.73
N LEU A 62 3.25 -20.10 -8.54
CA LEU A 62 3.37 -19.07 -9.57
C LEU A 62 4.75 -19.10 -10.24
N THR A 63 4.74 -18.96 -11.56
CA THR A 63 5.93 -18.70 -12.40
C THR A 63 6.51 -17.31 -12.11
N PHE A 64 7.76 -17.08 -12.51
CA PHE A 64 8.40 -15.76 -12.41
C PHE A 64 7.56 -14.66 -13.08
N TYR A 65 6.99 -14.98 -14.25
CA TYR A 65 6.12 -14.10 -15.01
C TYR A 65 4.90 -13.64 -14.21
N GLU A 66 4.17 -14.60 -13.63
CA GLU A 66 2.95 -14.35 -12.86
C GLU A 66 3.24 -13.58 -11.57
N ARG A 67 4.37 -13.85 -10.90
CA ARG A 67 4.81 -13.12 -9.71
C ARG A 67 5.05 -11.64 -10.00
N LYS A 68 5.56 -11.31 -11.19
CA LYS A 68 5.75 -9.92 -11.63
C LYS A 68 4.45 -9.23 -12.07
N LEU A 69 3.35 -9.98 -12.20
CA LEU A 69 2.03 -9.47 -12.57
C LEU A 69 1.02 -9.47 -11.40
N LEU A 70 1.47 -9.68 -10.16
CA LEU A 70 0.66 -9.53 -8.94
C LEU A 70 0.14 -8.11 -8.72
N LEU A 71 -1.17 -7.95 -8.52
CA LEU A 71 -1.84 -6.65 -8.55
C LEU A 71 -1.24 -5.62 -7.59
N PRO A 72 -1.12 -4.35 -8.01
CA PRO A 72 -0.45 -3.31 -7.24
C PRO A 72 -1.39 -2.67 -6.21
N PHE A 73 -1.99 -3.47 -5.32
CA PHE A 73 -2.90 -2.96 -4.27
C PHE A 73 -2.24 -1.88 -3.40
N TYR A 74 -0.91 -1.94 -3.24
CA TYR A 74 -0.12 -0.98 -2.49
C TYR A 74 -0.30 0.48 -2.97
N VAL A 75 -0.61 0.70 -4.26
CA VAL A 75 -0.87 2.03 -4.84
C VAL A 75 -2.06 2.73 -4.19
N LEU A 76 -3.04 1.97 -3.69
CA LEU A 76 -4.27 2.49 -3.10
C LEU A 76 -4.18 2.71 -1.59
N ILE A 77 -3.17 2.12 -0.93
CA ILE A 77 -3.00 2.16 0.53
C ILE A 77 -2.79 3.60 1.02
N ILE A 78 -1.74 4.27 0.52
CA ILE A 78 -1.37 5.62 0.97
C ILE A 78 -2.41 6.69 0.60
N PRO A 79 -3.03 6.69 -0.59
CA PRO A 79 -4.13 7.61 -0.90
C PRO A 79 -5.32 7.45 0.04
N ALA A 80 -5.70 6.22 0.40
CA ALA A 80 -6.77 5.98 1.37
C ALA A 80 -6.39 6.52 2.75
N PHE A 81 -5.16 6.25 3.20
CA PHE A 81 -4.64 6.76 4.47
C PHE A 81 -4.56 8.30 4.49
N TYR A 82 -4.13 8.91 3.38
CA TYR A 82 -4.09 10.36 3.24
C TYR A 82 -5.46 10.98 3.42
N THR A 83 -6.47 10.45 2.73
CA THR A 83 -7.82 10.99 2.81
C THR A 83 -8.45 10.74 4.18
N PHE A 84 -8.13 9.59 4.81
CA PHE A 84 -8.44 9.36 6.22
C PHE A 84 -7.87 10.47 7.11
N VAL A 85 -6.58 10.80 7.01
CA VAL A 85 -5.96 11.84 7.85
C VAL A 85 -6.59 13.21 7.60
N VAL A 86 -6.92 13.56 6.35
CA VAL A 86 -7.62 14.81 6.02
C VAL A 86 -8.96 14.91 6.75
N HIS A 87 -9.77 13.84 6.72
CA HIS A 87 -11.07 13.81 7.39
C HIS A 87 -10.96 13.73 8.91
N TYR A 88 -10.06 12.88 9.42
CA TYR A 88 -9.81 12.70 10.85
C TYR A 88 -9.36 14.01 11.52
N LEU A 89 -8.50 14.78 10.84
CA LEU A 89 -8.03 16.09 11.31
C LEU A 89 -8.93 17.26 10.90
N LYS A 90 -10.08 16.99 10.27
CA LYS A 90 -11.03 18.01 9.76
C LYS A 90 -10.38 19.08 8.88
N ALA A 91 -9.35 18.71 8.12
CA ALA A 91 -8.60 19.59 7.21
C ALA A 91 -9.28 19.77 5.83
N GLU A 92 -10.54 19.36 5.70
CA GLU A 92 -11.27 19.18 4.44
C GLU A 92 -11.36 20.46 3.58
N GLN A 93 -11.48 21.62 4.21
CA GLN A 93 -11.82 22.88 3.50
C GLN A 93 -10.74 23.38 2.53
N LYS A 94 -9.54 22.77 2.52
CA LYS A 94 -8.42 23.22 1.67
C LYS A 94 -7.79 22.12 0.82
N ILE A 95 -8.24 20.87 0.92
CA ILE A 95 -7.43 19.72 0.49
C ILE A 95 -8.23 18.72 -0.34
N LYS A 96 -7.82 18.49 -1.60
CA LYS A 96 -8.42 17.49 -2.49
C LYS A 96 -8.00 16.07 -2.10
N SER A 97 -8.91 15.10 -2.26
CA SER A 97 -8.64 13.67 -2.15
C SER A 97 -7.82 13.19 -3.36
N PHE A 98 -6.86 12.29 -3.12
CA PHE A 98 -6.07 11.63 -4.16
C PHE A 98 -6.61 10.25 -4.53
N VAL A 99 -7.66 9.77 -3.87
CA VAL A 99 -8.20 8.42 -4.08
C VAL A 99 -8.64 8.21 -5.53
N SER A 100 -9.38 9.15 -6.13
CA SER A 100 -9.85 9.00 -7.52
C SER A 100 -8.70 8.90 -8.52
N ILE A 101 -7.66 9.75 -8.38
CA ILE A 101 -6.47 9.69 -9.25
C ILE A 101 -5.76 8.34 -9.07
N SER A 102 -5.67 7.85 -7.83
CA SER A 102 -5.00 6.59 -7.52
C SER A 102 -5.78 5.38 -8.02
N VAL A 103 -7.12 5.45 -8.03
CA VAL A 103 -7.96 4.43 -8.66
C VAL A 103 -7.75 4.41 -10.17
N VAL A 104 -7.65 5.58 -10.82
CA VAL A 104 -7.34 5.63 -12.27
C VAL A 104 -5.95 5.05 -12.54
N LEU A 105 -4.95 5.38 -11.72
CA LEU A 105 -3.60 4.81 -11.82
C LEU A 105 -3.64 3.29 -11.68
N PHE A 106 -4.26 2.77 -10.60
CA PHE A 106 -4.42 1.34 -10.37
C PHE A 106 -5.15 0.62 -11.51
N LEU A 107 -6.22 1.21 -12.05
CA LEU A 107 -6.97 0.63 -13.18
C LEU A 107 -6.13 0.62 -14.46
N SER A 108 -5.29 1.64 -14.68
CA SER A 108 -4.37 1.66 -15.82
C SER A 108 -3.31 0.57 -15.73
N GLU A 109 -2.72 0.37 -14.55
CA GLU A 109 -1.75 -0.70 -14.28
C GLU A 109 -2.38 -2.08 -14.41
N PHE A 110 -3.60 -2.24 -13.87
CA PHE A 110 -4.40 -3.44 -14.02
C PHE A 110 -4.64 -3.77 -15.50
N ALA A 111 -5.04 -2.78 -16.31
CA ALA A 111 -5.28 -2.97 -17.73
C ALA A 111 -4.01 -3.42 -18.47
N VAL A 112 -2.85 -2.83 -18.16
CA VAL A 112 -1.56 -3.25 -18.75
C VAL A 112 -1.22 -4.70 -18.36
N ARG A 113 -1.48 -5.10 -17.10
CA ARG A 113 -1.25 -6.48 -16.64
C ARG A 113 -2.16 -7.48 -17.36
N VAL A 114 -3.44 -7.15 -17.54
CA VAL A 114 -4.38 -7.97 -18.34
C VAL A 114 -3.91 -8.08 -19.79
N ALA A 115 -3.40 -6.99 -20.38
CA ALA A 115 -2.84 -7.02 -21.72
C ALA A 115 -1.62 -7.95 -21.82
N PHE A 116 -0.71 -7.92 -20.84
CA PHE A 116 0.42 -8.85 -20.79
C PHE A 116 -0.01 -10.32 -20.65
N PHE A 117 -1.09 -10.62 -19.95
CA PHE A 117 -1.63 -12.00 -19.93
C PHE A 117 -2.24 -12.43 -21.27
N SER A 118 -2.71 -11.48 -22.08
CA SER A 118 -3.46 -11.76 -23.30
C SER A 118 -2.59 -11.81 -24.56
N ILE A 119 -1.36 -11.29 -24.49
CA ILE A 119 -0.44 -11.17 -25.64
C ILE A 119 0.68 -12.20 -25.50
N ASP A 120 0.99 -12.90 -26.60
CA ASP A 120 2.20 -13.72 -26.68
C ASP A 120 3.44 -12.81 -26.86
N LEU A 121 4.21 -12.65 -25.79
CA LEU A 121 5.45 -11.87 -25.78
C LEU A 121 6.68 -12.67 -26.26
N GLY A 122 6.50 -13.94 -26.61
CA GLY A 122 7.55 -14.83 -27.08
C GLY A 122 8.69 -15.03 -26.07
N LYS A 123 9.89 -15.32 -26.58
CA LYS A 123 11.05 -15.72 -25.76
C LYS A 123 11.53 -14.68 -24.74
N ASN A 124 11.18 -13.40 -24.94
CA ASN A 124 11.62 -12.29 -24.09
C ASN A 124 10.56 -11.86 -23.05
N ALA A 125 9.45 -12.60 -22.92
CA ALA A 125 8.33 -12.28 -22.03
C ALA A 125 8.77 -11.89 -20.60
N ASN A 126 9.62 -12.73 -19.99
CA ASN A 126 10.11 -12.51 -18.63
C ASN A 126 10.89 -11.19 -18.47
N TYR A 127 11.72 -10.82 -19.45
CA TYR A 127 12.48 -9.57 -19.40
C TYR A 127 11.56 -8.36 -19.52
N ILE A 128 10.65 -8.39 -20.49
CA ILE A 128 9.74 -7.28 -20.78
C ILE A 128 8.85 -7.00 -19.56
N VAL A 129 8.24 -8.06 -19.01
CA VAL A 129 7.36 -7.92 -17.83
C VAL A 129 8.14 -7.51 -16.59
N ALA A 130 9.32 -8.07 -16.36
CA ALA A 130 10.13 -7.65 -15.21
C ALA A 130 10.61 -6.20 -15.32
N LYS A 131 10.96 -5.73 -16.53
CA LYS A 131 11.32 -4.33 -16.75
C LYS A 131 10.14 -3.39 -16.58
N TYR A 132 8.98 -3.76 -17.11
CA TYR A 132 7.75 -3.02 -16.87
C TYR A 132 7.44 -2.92 -15.37
N ALA A 133 7.41 -4.06 -14.66
CA ALA A 133 7.08 -4.11 -13.24
C ALA A 133 8.05 -3.25 -12.41
N GLN A 134 9.35 -3.29 -12.72
CA GLN A 134 10.35 -2.42 -12.09
C GLN A 134 10.07 -0.93 -12.31
N ILE A 135 9.73 -0.51 -13.53
CA ILE A 135 9.43 0.88 -13.84
C ILE A 135 8.14 1.32 -13.13
N GLU A 136 7.09 0.50 -13.20
CA GLU A 136 5.80 0.73 -12.52
C GLU A 136 6.02 0.91 -11.01
N GLU A 137 6.79 0.03 -10.39
CA GLU A 137 7.09 0.06 -8.97
C GLU A 137 7.85 1.34 -8.56
N ILE A 138 8.82 1.79 -9.36
CA ILE A 138 9.53 3.07 -9.12
C ILE A 138 8.57 4.25 -9.19
N VAL A 139 7.69 4.30 -10.21
CA VAL A 139 6.67 5.35 -10.35
C VAL A 139 5.75 5.37 -9.12
N ASN A 140 5.32 4.20 -8.68
CA ASN A 140 4.44 4.05 -7.52
C ASN A 140 5.10 4.39 -6.20
N LEU A 141 6.39 4.06 -6.03
CA LEU A 141 7.17 4.50 -4.88
C LEU A 141 7.27 6.03 -4.85
N CYS A 142 7.59 6.66 -5.98
CA CYS A 142 7.65 8.13 -6.06
C CYS A 142 6.30 8.78 -5.70
N TYR A 143 5.20 8.23 -6.22
CA TYR A 143 3.84 8.70 -5.90
C TYR A 143 3.50 8.50 -4.42
N THR A 144 3.87 7.36 -3.85
CA THR A 144 3.72 7.03 -2.44
C THR A 144 4.48 8.00 -1.54
N ILE A 145 5.76 8.28 -1.83
CA ILE A 145 6.57 9.25 -1.10
C ILE A 145 5.93 10.64 -1.16
N PHE A 146 5.50 11.07 -2.35
CA PHE A 146 4.82 12.36 -2.51
C PHE A 146 3.58 12.49 -1.62
N LEU A 147 2.70 11.49 -1.62
CA LEU A 147 1.50 11.51 -0.79
C LEU A 147 1.84 11.41 0.70
N PHE A 148 2.79 10.56 1.07
CA PHE A 148 3.22 10.39 2.44
C PHE A 148 3.76 11.70 3.03
N LEU A 149 4.59 12.43 2.28
CA LEU A 149 5.07 13.76 2.67
C LEU A 149 3.93 14.75 2.88
N LYS A 150 2.88 14.70 2.04
CA LYS A 150 1.68 15.52 2.27
C LYS A 150 0.94 15.12 3.54
N VAL A 151 0.83 13.84 3.86
CA VAL A 151 0.23 13.39 5.13
C VAL A 151 1.01 13.96 6.31
N VAL A 152 2.35 13.84 6.29
CA VAL A 152 3.21 14.39 7.34
C VAL A 152 3.04 15.91 7.46
N TYR A 153 3.00 16.63 6.34
CA TYR A 153 2.76 18.07 6.34
C TYR A 153 1.42 18.45 6.97
N ILE A 154 0.34 17.76 6.59
CA ILE A 154 -1.00 18.00 7.15
C ILE A 154 -1.01 17.71 8.65
N PHE A 155 -0.44 16.58 9.06
CA PHE A 155 -0.35 16.17 10.45
C PHE A 155 0.39 17.23 11.29
N LEU A 156 1.55 17.69 10.85
CA LEU A 156 2.36 18.68 11.57
C LEU A 156 1.71 20.08 11.62
N ASN A 157 0.98 20.47 10.58
CA ASN A 157 0.32 21.78 10.56
C ASN A 157 -0.98 21.78 11.40
N GLN A 158 -1.75 20.70 11.34
CA GLN A 158 -3.00 20.59 12.10
C GLN A 158 -2.75 20.25 13.57
N SER A 159 -1.71 19.47 13.90
CA SER A 159 -1.37 19.17 15.30
C SER A 159 -1.08 20.44 16.11
N LYS A 160 -0.46 21.46 15.51
CA LYS A 160 -0.21 22.76 16.15
C LYS A 160 -1.49 23.54 16.47
N LEU A 161 -2.54 23.36 15.68
CA LEU A 161 -3.85 23.98 15.93
C LEU A 161 -4.59 23.27 17.06
N TYR A 162 -4.43 21.95 17.18
CA TYR A 162 -5.01 21.14 18.25
C TYR A 162 -4.24 21.22 19.58
N GLU A 163 -2.93 21.46 19.57
CA GLU A 163 -2.17 21.77 20.80
C GLU A 163 -2.69 23.03 21.50
N ASN A 164 -3.28 23.97 20.76
CA ASN A 164 -3.93 25.17 21.31
C ASN A 164 -5.38 24.92 21.80
N VAL A 165 -5.99 23.79 21.44
CA VAL A 165 -7.35 23.41 21.87
C VAL A 165 -7.25 22.05 22.56
N ALA A 166 -6.78 22.10 23.81
CA ALA A 166 -6.69 20.96 24.70
C ALA A 166 -8.09 20.35 24.93
N SER A 167 -8.52 19.43 24.08
CA SER A 167 -9.51 18.42 24.46
C SER A 167 -9.49 17.22 23.50
N TYR A 168 -9.05 16.10 24.07
CA TYR A 168 -9.66 14.77 23.91
C TYR A 168 -9.13 13.72 22.92
N ASP A 169 -8.09 13.94 22.12
CA ASP A 169 -7.47 12.79 21.41
C ASP A 169 -5.94 12.85 21.41
N ASN A 170 -5.32 11.81 21.96
CA ASN A 170 -3.86 11.69 22.00
C ASN A 170 -3.41 11.25 20.60
N MET A 171 -3.15 12.21 19.71
CA MET A 171 -2.62 12.00 18.35
C MET A 171 -1.29 11.21 18.29
N LYS A 172 -0.78 10.79 19.46
CA LYS A 172 0.36 9.90 19.65
C LYS A 172 0.26 8.61 18.81
N TRP A 173 -0.95 8.04 18.66
CA TRP A 173 -1.11 6.83 17.85
C TRP A 173 -0.82 7.13 16.37
N LEU A 174 -1.34 8.23 15.83
CA LEU A 174 -1.12 8.67 14.46
C LEU A 174 0.34 9.04 14.22
N LYS A 175 0.99 9.68 15.20
CA LYS A 175 2.45 9.94 15.17
C LYS A 175 3.26 8.65 15.06
N LYS A 176 2.98 7.65 15.91
CA LYS A 176 3.65 6.34 15.84
C LYS A 176 3.40 5.66 14.50
N PHE A 177 2.17 5.73 14.01
CA PHE A 177 1.81 5.17 12.71
C PHE A 177 2.61 5.81 11.57
N LEU A 178 2.77 7.15 11.57
CA LEU A 178 3.62 7.83 10.59
C LEU A 178 5.09 7.41 10.70
N ILE A 179 5.62 7.23 11.91
CA ILE A 179 7.00 6.75 12.09
C ILE A 179 7.18 5.34 11.47
N TYR A 180 6.25 4.42 11.74
CA TYR A 180 6.31 3.07 11.15
C TYR A 180 6.13 3.10 9.63
N GLY A 181 5.21 3.93 9.12
CA GLY A 181 5.03 4.12 7.68
C GLY A 181 6.30 4.66 6.99
N PHE A 182 6.99 5.60 7.62
CA PHE A 182 8.28 6.11 7.12
C PHE A 182 9.34 5.01 7.05
N LEU A 183 9.46 4.20 8.11
CA LEU A 183 10.40 3.07 8.13
C LEU A 183 10.11 2.07 7.00
N ILE A 184 8.84 1.75 6.76
CA ILE A 184 8.43 0.84 5.68
C ILE A 184 8.80 1.42 4.31
N ILE A 185 8.52 2.70 4.07
CA ILE A 185 8.89 3.38 2.81
C ILE A 185 10.40 3.37 2.60
N VAL A 186 11.19 3.63 3.65
CA VAL A 186 12.66 3.57 3.58
C VAL A 186 13.15 2.16 3.23
N LEU A 187 12.59 1.13 3.86
CA LEU A 187 12.90 -0.27 3.52
C LEU A 187 12.54 -0.58 2.07
N TRP A 188 11.41 -0.07 1.58
CA TRP A 188 11.00 -0.27 0.19
C TRP A 188 11.93 0.42 -0.81
N VAL A 189 12.39 1.65 -0.52
CA VAL A 189 13.44 2.34 -1.30
C VAL A 189 14.70 1.51 -1.39
N PHE A 190 15.17 0.94 -0.27
CA PHE A 190 16.34 0.07 -0.26
C PHE A 190 16.11 -1.19 -1.10
N ALA A 191 14.94 -1.82 -0.97
CA ALA A 191 14.60 -3.03 -1.71
C ALA A 191 14.62 -2.79 -3.23
N ILE A 192 14.03 -1.68 -3.70
CA ILE A 192 14.10 -1.29 -5.12
C ILE A 192 15.55 -1.01 -5.52
N SER A 193 16.30 -0.26 -4.71
CA SER A 193 17.68 0.13 -5.03
C SER A 193 18.60 -1.07 -5.21
N PHE A 194 18.48 -2.10 -4.37
CA PHE A 194 19.26 -3.34 -4.50
C PHE A 194 18.90 -4.13 -5.76
N ASN A 195 17.70 -3.94 -6.32
CA ASN A 195 17.19 -4.68 -7.46
C ASN A 195 17.22 -3.92 -8.79
N LEU A 196 17.77 -2.70 -8.82
CA LEU A 196 17.84 -1.87 -10.03
C LEU A 196 18.62 -2.52 -11.17
N GLN A 197 19.77 -3.14 -10.87
CA GLN A 197 20.74 -3.58 -11.88
C GLN A 197 20.48 -4.99 -12.43
N GLN A 198 19.75 -5.83 -11.69
CA GLN A 198 19.50 -7.21 -12.07
C GLN A 198 17.99 -7.40 -12.21
N VAL A 199 17.46 -7.49 -13.44
CA VAL A 199 15.99 -7.55 -13.62
C VAL A 199 15.46 -8.96 -13.84
N ILE A 200 16.31 -9.87 -14.32
CA ILE A 200 15.98 -11.28 -14.58
C ILE A 200 16.81 -12.23 -13.68
N SER A 201 17.63 -11.71 -12.75
CA SER A 201 18.53 -12.60 -12.00
C SER A 201 17.71 -13.49 -11.05
N PRO A 202 17.83 -14.83 -11.15
CA PRO A 202 17.08 -15.76 -10.30
C PRO A 202 17.53 -15.74 -8.84
N ASN A 203 18.68 -15.10 -8.55
CA ASN A 203 19.23 -14.95 -7.20
C ASN A 203 18.71 -13.72 -6.47
N ILE A 204 17.78 -12.98 -7.06
CA ILE A 204 17.17 -11.82 -6.43
C ILE A 204 16.10 -12.27 -5.44
N PRO A 205 16.15 -11.81 -4.18
CA PRO A 205 15.03 -11.98 -3.28
C PRO A 205 13.82 -11.25 -3.85
N VAL A 206 12.76 -11.99 -4.17
CA VAL A 206 11.45 -11.41 -4.45
C VAL A 206 11.00 -10.71 -3.17
N TYR A 207 10.78 -9.40 -3.27
CA TYR A 207 10.23 -8.60 -2.19
C TYR A 207 8.91 -8.01 -2.66
N TYR A 208 8.05 -7.68 -1.69
CA TYR A 208 6.75 -7.11 -1.98
C TYR A 208 6.64 -5.72 -1.34
N PRO A 209 6.14 -4.73 -2.11
CA PRO A 209 5.75 -3.42 -1.61
C PRO A 209 4.75 -3.45 -0.46
#